data_AF-A0A8X7C6T6-F1
#
_entry.id   AF-A0A8X7C6T6-F1
#
_cell.length_a   1.000
_cell.length_b   1.000
_cell.length_c   1.000
_cell.angle_alpha   90.00
_cell.angle_beta   90.00
_cell.angle_gamma   90.00
#
_symmetry.space_group_name_H-M   'P 1'
#
loop_
_entity.id
_entity.type
_entity.pdbx_description
1 polymer ?
#
loop_
_entity_poly.entity_id
_entity_poly.type
_entity_poly.pdbx_seq_one_letter_code
_entity_poly.pdbx_strand_id
1 'polypeptide(L)' 'MSWGFSAVLASDCPDVPCKNNKACVRNVGSTECVHPAKKDKACSKKPGRKGVYDGQPPCADGLKCDTSLTVPVCK' A
#
# COMPACT_ATOMS: atom_id res chain seq x y z
N MET A 1 -0.19 3.08 -36.46
CA MET A 1 -0.13 2.63 -35.06
C MET A 1 0.63 3.64 -34.23
N SER A 2 -0.03 4.31 -33.28
CA SER A 2 0.65 4.82 -32.08
C SER A 2 -0.45 5.15 -31.09
N TRP A 3 -0.69 4.20 -30.18
CA TRP A 3 -1.60 4.42 -29.06
C TRP A 3 -0.90 5.41 -28.14
N GLY A 4 -1.36 6.66 -28.18
CA GLY A 4 -1.00 7.69 -27.22
C GLY A 4 -1.62 7.34 -25.87
N PHE A 5 -1.05 6.36 -25.19
CA PHE A 5 -1.24 6.21 -23.75
C PHE A 5 -0.51 7.40 -23.13
N SER A 6 -1.25 8.49 -22.91
CA SER A 6 -0.88 9.54 -21.97
C SER A 6 -0.31 8.85 -20.75
N ALA A 7 0.99 9.09 -20.52
CA ALA A 7 1.79 8.50 -19.48
C ALA A 7 0.96 8.37 -18.20
N VAL A 8 0.62 7.13 -17.85
CA VAL A 8 0.10 6.78 -16.53
C VAL A 8 1.05 7.45 -15.54
N LEU A 9 0.54 8.41 -14.76
CA LEU A 9 1.25 9.16 -13.74
C LEU A 9 2.24 8.23 -13.02
N ALA A 10 3.51 8.33 -13.40
CA ALA A 10 4.61 7.64 -12.76
C ALA A 10 5.00 8.43 -11.50
N SER A 11 4.08 8.53 -10.55
CA SER A 11 4.33 9.13 -9.25
C SER A 11 3.49 8.37 -8.24
N ASP A 12 4.04 7.29 -7.67
CA ASP A 12 4.51 7.39 -6.28
C ASP A 12 5.21 6.13 -5.77
N CYS A 13 5.16 4.95 -6.43
CA CYS A 13 5.96 3.81 -5.94
C CYS A 13 6.37 2.76 -6.97
N PRO A 14 7.65 2.76 -7.32
CA PRO A 14 8.32 1.48 -7.58
C PRO A 14 9.80 1.38 -7.16
N ASP A 15 10.44 2.39 -6.55
CA ASP A 15 11.87 2.31 -6.14
C ASP A 15 12.33 3.23 -4.99
N VAL A 16 11.55 4.26 -4.62
CA VAL A 16 11.85 5.08 -3.44
C VAL A 16 11.06 4.51 -2.25
N PRO A 17 11.70 4.03 -1.18
CA PRO A 17 10.96 3.73 0.04
C PRO A 17 10.29 5.02 0.48
N CYS A 18 8.96 5.01 0.57
CA CYS A 18 8.21 6.18 1.05
C CYS A 18 8.88 6.72 2.32
N LYS A 19 9.34 7.98 2.29
CA LYS A 19 10.06 8.57 3.42
C LYS A 19 9.19 8.53 4.69
N ASN A 20 9.82 8.42 5.86
CA ASN A 20 9.18 8.39 7.18
C ASN A 20 8.31 7.14 7.46
N ASN A 21 8.80 5.93 7.13
CA ASN A 21 8.11 4.66 7.43
C ASN A 21 6.67 4.58 6.86
N LYS A 22 6.44 5.28 5.75
CA LYS A 22 5.18 5.22 5.03
C LYS A 22 5.17 3.98 4.15
N ALA A 23 3.97 3.51 3.83
CA ALA A 23 3.77 2.38 2.97
C ALA A 23 3.13 2.82 1.66
N CYS A 24 3.54 2.15 0.60
CA CYS A 24 2.97 2.42 -0.69
C CYS A 24 1.65 1.68 -0.89
N VAL A 25 0.56 2.41 -1.16
CA VAL A 25 -0.74 1.82 -1.48
C VAL A 25 -1.18 2.23 -2.87
N ARG A 26 -1.55 1.25 -3.68
CA ARG A 26 -2.22 1.41 -4.96
C ARG A 26 -3.72 1.46 -4.74
N ASN A 27 -4.33 2.56 -5.19
CA ASN A 27 -5.77 2.76 -5.27
C ASN A 27 -6.22 2.67 -6.73
N VAL A 28 -7.54 2.69 -6.96
CA VAL A 28 -8.10 2.62 -8.31
C VAL A 28 -7.71 3.88 -9.09
N GLY A 29 -6.69 3.76 -9.95
CA GLY A 29 -6.20 4.84 -10.81
C GLY A 29 -5.02 5.66 -10.27
N SER A 30 -4.58 5.43 -9.03
CA SER A 30 -3.44 6.14 -8.43
C SER A 30 -2.61 5.24 -7.51
N THR A 31 -1.39 5.65 -7.19
CA THR A 31 -0.56 5.03 -6.16
C THR A 31 -0.06 6.14 -5.24
N GLU A 32 -0.08 5.92 -3.94
CA GLU A 32 0.20 6.95 -2.95
C GLU A 32 0.90 6.38 -1.70
N CYS A 33 1.84 7.15 -1.14
CA CYS A 33 2.50 6.83 0.12
C CYS A 33 1.62 7.22 1.32
N VAL A 34 1.01 6.23 1.98
CA VAL A 34 0.15 6.43 3.15
C VAL A 34 0.85 6.01 4.44
N HIS A 35 0.33 6.48 5.58
CA HIS A 35 0.79 5.98 6.86
C HIS A 35 0.34 4.54 7.07
N PRO A 36 1.16 3.72 7.74
CA PRO A 36 0.77 2.37 8.08
C PRO A 36 -0.44 2.36 9.02
N ALA A 37 -1.22 1.29 8.95
CA ALA A 37 -2.44 1.12 9.72
C ALA A 37 -2.14 1.04 11.22
N LYS A 38 -2.91 1.79 12.01
CA LYS A 38 -2.87 1.77 13.48
C LYS A 38 -3.54 0.51 14.03
N LYS A 39 -3.39 0.26 15.33
CA LYS A 39 -4.06 -0.85 16.03
C LYS A 39 -5.58 -0.84 15.75
N ASP A 40 -6.14 -2.02 15.55
CA ASP A 40 -7.54 -2.31 15.21
C ASP A 40 -8.02 -1.70 13.87
N LYS A 41 -7.11 -1.21 13.02
CA LYS A 41 -7.43 -0.79 11.64
C LYS A 41 -7.15 -1.89 10.63
N ALA A 42 -7.90 -1.84 9.53
CA ALA A 42 -7.75 -2.78 8.44
C ALA A 42 -6.34 -2.70 7.82
N CYS A 43 -5.79 -3.86 7.45
CA CYS A 43 -4.42 -3.97 6.96
C CYS A 43 -4.29 -5.03 5.88
N SER A 44 -3.25 -4.87 5.05
CA SER A 44 -2.85 -5.91 4.11
C SER A 44 -1.53 -6.55 4.53
N LYS A 45 -1.50 -7.89 4.54
CA LYS A 45 -0.34 -8.68 4.98
C LYS A 45 0.76 -8.76 3.93
N LYS A 46 0.43 -8.63 2.64
CA LYS A 46 1.38 -8.80 1.55
C LYS A 46 1.37 -7.56 0.67
N PRO A 47 2.54 -6.90 0.50
CA PRO A 47 2.68 -6.02 -0.64
C PRO A 47 2.55 -6.88 -1.92
N GLY A 48 1.90 -6.31 -2.92
CA GLY A 48 1.88 -6.84 -4.28
C GLY A 48 3.23 -6.68 -4.98
N ARG A 49 3.20 -6.47 -6.30
CA ARG A 49 4.43 -6.31 -7.09
C ARG A 49 5.23 -5.09 -6.61
N LYS A 50 6.56 -5.25 -6.49
CA LYS A 50 7.50 -4.17 -6.11
C LYS A 50 7.24 -3.49 -4.76
N GLY A 51 6.66 -4.20 -3.77
CA GLY A 51 6.46 -3.60 -2.45
C GLY A 51 5.22 -2.71 -2.32
N VAL A 52 4.34 -2.70 -3.33
CA VAL A 52 3.13 -1.86 -3.37
C VAL A 52 1.91 -2.64 -2.88
N TYR A 53 1.22 -2.14 -1.87
CA TYR A 53 0.01 -2.76 -1.33
C TYR A 53 -1.22 -2.38 -2.15
N ASP A 54 -2.17 -3.27 -2.34
CA ASP A 54 -3.39 -3.00 -3.11
C ASP A 54 -4.53 -2.65 -2.14
N GLY A 55 -5.01 -1.40 -2.18
CA GLY A 55 -6.13 -0.88 -1.38
C GLY A 55 -5.88 -0.66 0.11
N GLN A 56 -5.00 -1.41 0.78
CA GLN A 56 -4.76 -1.28 2.23
C GLN A 56 -3.27 -1.29 2.60
N PRO A 57 -2.81 -0.39 3.49
CA PRO A 57 -1.42 -0.40 3.96
C PRO A 57 -1.12 -1.55 4.92
N PRO A 58 0.17 -1.84 5.19
CA PRO A 58 0.60 -2.69 6.28
C PRO A 58 0.36 -2.02 7.63
N CYS A 59 0.53 -2.79 8.69
CA CYS A 59 0.48 -2.29 10.06
C CYS A 59 1.68 -1.44 10.42
N ALA A 60 1.47 -0.51 11.37
CA ALA A 60 2.54 0.30 11.92
C ALA A 60 3.57 -0.58 12.64
N ASP A 61 4.80 -0.07 12.77
CA ASP A 61 5.88 -0.77 13.44
C ASP A 61 5.46 -1.29 14.81
N GLY A 62 5.71 -2.58 15.06
CA GLY A 62 5.30 -3.28 16.29
C GLY A 62 3.92 -3.93 16.27
N LEU A 63 3.10 -3.72 15.23
CA LEU A 63 1.80 -4.37 15.07
C LEU A 63 1.86 -5.44 13.97
N LYS A 64 1.09 -6.52 14.15
CA LYS A 64 0.97 -7.60 13.17
C LYS A 64 -0.41 -7.56 12.53
N CYS A 65 -0.44 -7.77 11.22
CA CYS A 65 -1.71 -7.88 10.51
C CYS A 65 -2.34 -9.26 10.84
N ASP A 66 -3.34 -9.26 11.71
CA ASP A 66 -4.14 -10.43 12.06
C ASP A 66 -5.16 -10.68 10.95
N THR A 67 -4.96 -11.78 10.22
CA THR A 67 -5.83 -12.23 9.14
C THR A 67 -6.81 -13.31 9.62
N SER A 68 -6.98 -13.48 10.93
CA SER A 68 -7.88 -14.48 11.51
C SER A 68 -9.34 -14.03 11.46
N LEU A 69 -9.55 -12.72 11.33
CA LEU A 69 -10.87 -12.10 11.13
C LEU A 69 -11.25 -12.04 9.66
N THR A 70 -12.56 -11.95 9.40
CA THR A 70 -13.12 -11.71 8.05
C THR A 70 -12.53 -10.48 7.37
N VAL A 71 -12.18 -9.46 8.17
CA VAL A 71 -11.42 -8.29 7.71
C VAL A 71 -10.09 -8.28 8.47
N PRO A 72 -8.95 -8.38 7.77
CA PRO A 72 -7.65 -8.37 8.43
C PRO A 72 -7.38 -7.05 9.12
N VAL A 73 -6.94 -7.08 10.38
CA VAL A 73 -6.69 -5.87 11.20
C VAL A 73 -5.36 -5.91 11.93
N CYS A 74 -4.80 -4.75 12.26
CA CYS A 74 -3.56 -4.66 13.01
C CYS A 74 -3.77 -4.95 14.50
N LYS A 75 -3.03 -5.91 15.05
CA LYS A 75 -3.00 -6.23 16.48
C LYS A 75 -1.61 -6.25 17.06
#